data_AF-A0AAW5VIV1-F1
#
_entry.id   AF-A0AAW5VIV1-F1
#
_cell.length_a   1.000
_cell.length_b   1.000
_cell.length_c   1.000
_cell.angle_alpha   90.00
_cell.angle_beta   90.00
_cell.angle_gamma   90.00
#
_symmetry.space_group_name_H-M   'P 1'
#
loop_
_entity.id
_entity.type
_entity.pdbx_description
1 polymer ?
#
loop_
_entity_poly.entity_id
_entity_poly.type
_entity_poly.pdbx_seq_one_letter_code
_entity_poly.pdbx_strand_id
1 'polypeptide(L)'
;MIRKIITFTLVLLTSVIYSEVERSKVSLKRGPGSDVLYFDFGETAPSSYLGVERLQEPKLEDLHLGFLEPAPGYYQGPDGGEVYQWAKNHYQWKRADGSVYTEWANGTFKLDFPSGTGFISAPASCNGCLPTLIWNYPDLTKITKYWMAHRKEYDYIRQKPIAFENYLLVSESKYGKPRLELGNYVFYGSEKWSEYLRVFGDNFKMKPFLSYLKSEFQLENRGKIPVLLFDQYEEIKSYIGAEIPGGSEEGGFGGRDSITLCCGEKMPQPTGVLEFDSDALRRVHFGTFYHEAVHNIEQVSCLKIQTETGKFPQTDILDPWFEEGLANYLEAKFYERKQFHIYNDAEKLIRENKVPKSFKALLDAKYKDLLPYSIGPLLIKHIHETYGKEAIISYQKDTCVGISPILALQNATGVSPDQILKDSLSSFEKNKDSILRNGKKLQLAGYTTMNSKFPNEYKNFLDKGFSLPESAMDIKTYTDLPNLRKIFPASVETYSGKLEGDFLGPGSSYFYLWKKGNYRWYGDSFEANVFPGNQILFRGSGYTLIEWEDGKKQYISPKGDSVIFFNLESKSYLDINGKQVTP
;
A
#
# COMPACT_ATOMS: atom_id res chain seq x y z
N MET A 1 -100.20 -37.38 -6.18
CA MET A 1 -99.45 -36.26 -6.79
C MET A 1 -98.25 -35.97 -5.90
N ILE A 2 -97.14 -36.72 -6.02
CA ILE A 2 -95.97 -36.40 -6.88
C ILE A 2 -95.48 -34.98 -6.53
N ARG A 3 -94.63 -34.76 -5.53
CA ARG A 3 -93.20 -35.17 -5.37
C ARG A 3 -92.41 -35.00 -6.67
N LYS A 4 -91.87 -33.80 -6.89
CA LYS A 4 -90.65 -33.45 -7.65
C LYS A 4 -90.71 -31.96 -7.97
N ILE A 5 -89.76 -31.18 -7.46
CA ILE A 5 -89.13 -29.94 -8.00
C ILE A 5 -88.25 -29.36 -6.86
N ILE A 6 -87.44 -30.19 -6.19
CA ILE A 6 -86.37 -29.70 -5.31
C ILE A 6 -85.24 -30.74 -5.39
N THR A 7 -84.68 -30.97 -6.58
CA THR A 7 -83.51 -31.85 -6.74
C THR A 7 -82.73 -31.64 -8.04
N PHE A 8 -82.88 -30.49 -8.73
CA PHE A 8 -82.16 -30.23 -9.97
C PHE A 8 -81.24 -28.99 -9.96
N THR A 9 -81.22 -28.23 -8.87
CA THR A 9 -80.36 -27.04 -8.74
C THR A 9 -79.16 -27.25 -7.80
N LEU A 10 -79.01 -28.46 -7.23
CA LEU A 10 -77.97 -28.79 -6.25
C LEU A 10 -76.94 -29.84 -6.74
N VAL A 11 -76.87 -30.07 -8.05
CA VAL A 11 -75.82 -30.90 -8.71
C VAL A 11 -74.89 -30.03 -9.60
N LEU A 12 -75.10 -28.71 -9.62
CA LEU A 12 -74.19 -27.73 -10.24
C LEU A 12 -73.20 -27.10 -9.24
N LEU A 13 -73.18 -27.59 -8.00
CA LEU A 13 -72.33 -27.12 -6.89
C LEU A 13 -71.80 -28.34 -6.13
N THR A 14 -70.89 -29.11 -6.75
CA THR A 14 -69.87 -29.98 -6.10
C THR A 14 -69.01 -30.74 -7.12
N SER A 15 -68.92 -30.26 -8.35
CA SER A 15 -67.71 -30.42 -9.14
C SER A 15 -67.07 -29.04 -9.25
N VAL A 16 -66.42 -28.60 -8.16
CA VAL A 16 -65.19 -27.82 -8.32
C VAL A 16 -64.23 -28.82 -8.98
N ILE A 17 -64.37 -28.96 -10.29
CA ILE A 17 -63.31 -29.44 -11.14
C ILE A 17 -62.24 -28.39 -10.89
N TYR A 18 -61.30 -28.73 -10.02
CA TYR A 18 -59.96 -28.16 -10.08
C TYR A 18 -59.51 -28.54 -11.50
N SER A 19 -59.84 -27.69 -12.48
CA SER A 19 -59.20 -27.81 -13.76
C SER A 19 -57.77 -27.40 -13.47
N GLU A 20 -56.92 -28.39 -13.20
CA GLU A 20 -55.55 -28.32 -13.63
C GLU A 20 -55.64 -27.99 -15.12
N VAL A 21 -55.64 -26.69 -15.43
CA VAL A 21 -55.34 -26.22 -16.77
C VAL A 21 -53.99 -26.83 -17.04
N GLU A 22 -53.97 -27.85 -17.89
CA GLU A 22 -52.78 -28.63 -18.21
C GLU A 22 -51.72 -27.62 -18.69
N ARG A 23 -50.82 -27.25 -17.78
CA ARG A 23 -49.83 -26.20 -18.04
C ARG A 23 -48.93 -26.72 -19.14
N SER A 24 -48.80 -25.96 -20.22
CA SER A 24 -47.91 -26.33 -21.33
C SER A 24 -46.53 -26.66 -20.79
N LYS A 25 -46.03 -27.86 -21.12
CA LYS A 25 -44.70 -28.30 -20.72
C LYS A 25 -43.64 -27.54 -21.51
N VAL A 26 -42.63 -27.04 -20.81
CA VAL A 26 -41.48 -26.38 -21.41
C VAL A 26 -40.26 -27.23 -21.15
N SER A 27 -39.58 -27.61 -22.22
CA SER A 27 -38.35 -28.40 -22.17
C SER A 27 -37.11 -27.52 -22.03
N LEU A 28 -35.99 -28.12 -21.65
CA LEU A 28 -34.69 -27.47 -21.81
C LEU A 28 -34.44 -27.17 -23.30
N LYS A 29 -33.82 -26.02 -23.59
CA LYS A 29 -33.51 -25.62 -24.99
C LYS A 29 -32.59 -26.61 -25.68
N ARG A 30 -31.75 -27.32 -24.92
CA ARG A 30 -30.85 -28.36 -25.44
C ARG A 30 -31.57 -29.64 -25.89
N GLY A 31 -32.83 -29.86 -25.50
CA GLY A 31 -33.65 -30.94 -26.04
C GLY A 31 -34.76 -31.46 -25.10
N PRO A 32 -35.87 -32.01 -25.63
CA PRO A 32 -36.99 -32.53 -24.85
C PRO A 32 -36.72 -33.79 -24.00
N GLY A 33 -35.52 -34.36 -24.07
CA GLY A 33 -35.11 -35.56 -23.31
C GLY A 33 -33.80 -35.37 -22.56
N SER A 34 -33.36 -34.12 -22.38
CA SER A 34 -32.14 -33.83 -21.64
C SER A 34 -32.40 -33.88 -20.13
N ASP A 35 -31.50 -34.53 -19.39
CA ASP A 35 -31.58 -34.61 -17.94
C ASP A 35 -31.51 -33.23 -17.30
N VAL A 36 -32.24 -33.03 -16.20
CA VAL A 36 -32.16 -31.81 -15.40
C VAL A 36 -30.97 -31.92 -14.46
N LEU A 37 -30.01 -30.99 -14.53
CA LEU A 37 -28.81 -31.00 -13.69
C LEU A 37 -29.08 -30.33 -12.35
N TYR A 38 -28.82 -31.05 -11.26
CA TYR A 38 -28.88 -30.54 -9.89
C TYR A 38 -27.47 -30.23 -9.39
N PHE A 39 -27.33 -29.18 -8.58
CA PHE A 39 -26.04 -28.69 -8.13
C PHE A 39 -25.97 -28.70 -6.61
N ASP A 40 -24.79 -28.99 -6.08
CA ASP A 40 -24.48 -28.88 -4.66
C ASP A 40 -23.20 -28.07 -4.50
N PHE A 41 -23.28 -27.00 -3.70
CA PHE A 41 -22.16 -26.10 -3.42
C PHE A 41 -21.60 -26.31 -1.99
N GLY A 42 -22.19 -27.22 -1.22
CA GLY A 42 -21.93 -27.39 0.20
C GLY A 42 -22.51 -26.27 1.06
N GLU A 43 -22.48 -26.44 2.38
CA GLU A 43 -23.06 -25.49 3.33
C GLU A 43 -22.13 -24.31 3.67
N THR A 44 -20.82 -24.46 3.43
CA THR A 44 -19.79 -23.49 3.81
C THR A 44 -18.89 -23.13 2.64
N ALA A 45 -18.59 -21.83 2.51
CA ALA A 45 -17.70 -21.33 1.47
C ALA A 45 -16.27 -21.89 1.60
N PRO A 46 -15.67 -22.42 0.51
CA PRO A 46 -14.27 -22.81 0.51
C PRO A 46 -13.35 -21.63 0.84
N SER A 47 -12.24 -21.91 1.55
CA SER A 47 -11.26 -20.91 1.98
C SER A 47 -9.92 -21.01 1.24
N SER A 48 -9.84 -21.83 0.19
CA SER A 48 -8.63 -22.03 -0.62
C SER A 48 -8.96 -22.04 -2.12
N TYR A 49 -7.95 -21.71 -2.94
CA TYR A 49 -8.08 -21.71 -4.40
C TYR A 49 -8.50 -23.08 -4.96
N LEU A 50 -7.84 -24.15 -4.52
CA LEU A 50 -8.19 -25.52 -4.93
C LEU A 50 -9.62 -25.91 -4.54
N GLY A 51 -10.11 -25.38 -3.42
CA GLY A 51 -11.50 -25.60 -2.99
C GLY A 51 -12.50 -24.94 -3.92
N VAL A 52 -12.24 -23.70 -4.35
CA VAL A 52 -13.15 -22.98 -5.26
C VAL A 52 -13.09 -23.48 -6.70
N GLU A 53 -11.93 -23.96 -7.18
CA GLU A 53 -11.82 -24.58 -8.51
C GLU A 53 -12.65 -25.87 -8.67
N ARG A 54 -12.99 -26.52 -7.55
CA ARG A 54 -13.82 -27.74 -7.53
C ARG A 54 -15.31 -27.45 -7.44
N LEU A 55 -15.71 -26.19 -7.25
CA LEU A 55 -17.11 -25.82 -7.22
C LEU A 55 -17.72 -26.10 -8.59
N GLN A 56 -18.92 -26.69 -8.58
CA GLN A 56 -19.68 -26.84 -9.81
C GLN A 56 -20.06 -25.45 -10.33
N GLU A 57 -19.89 -25.24 -11.64
CA GLU A 57 -20.22 -24.00 -12.33
C GLU A 57 -21.48 -24.23 -13.17
N PRO A 58 -22.68 -23.85 -12.67
CA PRO A 58 -23.87 -23.86 -13.51
C PRO A 58 -23.66 -22.99 -14.74
N LYS A 59 -24.01 -23.49 -15.91
CA LYS A 59 -24.01 -22.71 -17.16
C LYS A 59 -25.43 -22.38 -17.58
N LEU A 60 -25.59 -21.26 -18.28
CA LEU A 60 -26.89 -20.87 -18.81
C LEU A 60 -27.49 -21.98 -19.69
N GLU A 61 -26.67 -22.59 -20.56
CA GLU A 61 -27.08 -23.67 -21.47
C GLU A 61 -27.60 -24.94 -20.76
N ASP A 62 -27.20 -25.16 -19.50
CA ASP A 62 -27.65 -26.31 -18.70
C ASP A 62 -29.06 -26.13 -18.12
N LEU A 63 -29.50 -24.88 -17.94
CA LEU A 63 -30.73 -24.52 -17.22
C LEU A 63 -31.75 -23.77 -18.09
N HIS A 64 -31.34 -23.33 -19.28
CA HIS A 64 -32.17 -22.46 -20.12
C HIS A 64 -33.34 -23.21 -20.78
N LEU A 65 -34.55 -22.70 -20.58
CA LEU A 65 -35.80 -23.26 -21.08
C LEU A 65 -36.12 -22.79 -22.51
N GLY A 66 -36.58 -23.72 -23.34
CA GLY A 66 -36.93 -23.50 -24.74
C GLY A 66 -38.43 -23.24 -24.95
N PHE A 67 -38.89 -22.03 -24.65
CA PHE A 67 -40.28 -21.63 -24.90
C PHE A 67 -40.59 -21.58 -26.41
N LEU A 68 -41.58 -22.35 -26.86
CA LEU A 68 -42.04 -22.36 -28.26
C LEU A 68 -42.71 -21.03 -28.64
N GLU A 69 -43.53 -20.48 -27.74
CA GLU A 69 -44.12 -19.15 -27.84
C GLU A 69 -43.84 -18.37 -26.54
N PRO A 70 -43.01 -17.30 -26.56
CA PRO A 70 -42.62 -16.58 -25.36
C PRO A 70 -43.71 -15.59 -24.92
N ALA A 71 -44.83 -16.12 -24.44
CA ALA A 71 -45.92 -15.33 -23.86
C ALA A 71 -45.81 -15.29 -22.33
N PRO A 72 -46.22 -14.19 -21.67
CA PRO A 72 -46.29 -14.18 -20.22
C PRO A 72 -47.30 -15.21 -19.71
N GLY A 73 -46.94 -16.02 -18.73
CA GLY A 73 -47.83 -17.08 -18.23
C GLY A 73 -47.17 -18.13 -17.36
N TYR A 74 -48.00 -19.08 -16.90
CA TYR A 74 -47.58 -20.24 -16.11
C TYR A 74 -47.39 -21.47 -16.99
N TYR A 75 -46.28 -22.16 -16.77
CA TYR A 75 -45.85 -23.36 -17.50
C TYR A 75 -45.42 -24.45 -16.51
N GLN A 76 -45.24 -25.67 -17.02
CA GLN A 76 -44.61 -26.76 -16.26
C GLN A 76 -43.20 -26.99 -16.79
N GLY A 77 -42.20 -26.97 -15.90
CA GLY A 77 -40.80 -27.20 -16.23
C GLY A 77 -40.49 -28.67 -16.53
N PRO A 78 -39.26 -28.96 -16.99
CA PRO A 78 -38.86 -30.30 -17.44
C PRO A 78 -38.83 -31.35 -16.31
N ASP A 79 -38.67 -30.94 -15.06
CA ASP A 79 -38.74 -31.81 -13.87
C ASP A 79 -40.13 -31.82 -13.20
N GLY A 80 -41.15 -31.26 -13.85
CA GLY A 80 -42.48 -31.11 -13.29
C GLY A 80 -42.67 -29.88 -12.40
N GLY A 81 -41.60 -29.10 -12.17
CA GLY A 81 -41.62 -27.86 -11.39
C GLY A 81 -42.45 -26.73 -12.01
N GLU A 82 -42.75 -25.69 -11.22
CA GLU A 82 -43.55 -24.56 -11.68
C GLU A 82 -42.69 -23.52 -12.40
N VAL A 83 -43.11 -23.09 -13.59
CA VAL A 83 -42.44 -22.03 -14.33
C VAL A 83 -43.39 -20.85 -14.50
N TYR A 84 -42.91 -19.63 -14.26
CA TYR A 84 -43.61 -18.41 -14.61
C TYR A 84 -42.74 -17.55 -15.53
N GLN A 85 -43.22 -17.26 -16.72
CA GLN A 85 -42.57 -16.41 -17.70
C GLN A 85 -43.16 -15.00 -17.64
N TRP A 86 -42.32 -13.98 -17.49
CA TRP A 86 -42.71 -12.58 -17.64
C TRP A 86 -42.51 -12.09 -19.07
N ALA A 87 -41.43 -12.52 -19.71
CA ALA A 87 -41.04 -12.13 -21.06
C ALA A 87 -40.07 -13.14 -21.67
N LYS A 88 -39.71 -12.97 -22.95
CA LYS A 88 -38.65 -13.74 -23.58
C LYS A 88 -37.35 -13.64 -22.76
N ASN A 89 -36.78 -14.80 -22.41
CA ASN A 89 -35.59 -14.92 -21.55
C ASN A 89 -35.73 -14.22 -20.19
N HIS A 90 -36.95 -14.05 -19.69
CA HIS A 90 -37.21 -13.53 -18.35
C HIS A 90 -38.29 -14.36 -17.68
N TYR A 91 -37.87 -15.29 -16.82
CA TYR A 91 -38.74 -16.27 -16.18
C TYR A 91 -38.14 -16.81 -14.89
N GLN A 92 -38.98 -17.40 -14.06
CA GLN A 92 -38.61 -18.14 -12.87
C GLN A 92 -39.09 -19.57 -12.99
N TRP A 93 -38.27 -20.53 -12.56
CA TRP A 93 -38.56 -21.95 -12.49
C TRP A 93 -38.29 -22.44 -11.07
N LYS A 94 -39.36 -22.79 -10.35
CA LYS A 94 -39.31 -23.51 -9.08
C LYS A 94 -39.19 -25.00 -9.39
N ARG A 95 -38.03 -25.57 -9.10
CA ARG A 95 -37.61 -26.91 -9.49
C ARG A 95 -38.11 -27.96 -8.50
N ALA A 96 -38.11 -29.22 -8.92
CA ALA A 96 -38.64 -30.33 -8.11
C ALA A 96 -37.82 -30.59 -6.82
N ASP A 97 -36.54 -30.20 -6.79
CA ASP A 97 -35.68 -30.25 -5.61
C ASP A 97 -35.90 -29.07 -4.64
N GLY A 98 -36.84 -28.17 -4.97
CA GLY A 98 -37.14 -26.95 -4.21
C GLY A 98 -36.23 -25.77 -4.53
N SER A 99 -35.22 -25.92 -5.40
CA SER A 99 -34.40 -24.79 -5.84
C SER A 99 -35.17 -23.87 -6.78
N VAL A 100 -34.80 -22.58 -6.81
CA VAL A 100 -35.47 -21.57 -7.63
C VAL A 100 -34.46 -20.99 -8.62
N TYR A 101 -34.66 -21.30 -9.90
CA TYR A 101 -33.91 -20.70 -10.99
C TYR A 101 -34.64 -19.45 -11.49
N THR A 102 -33.93 -18.35 -11.69
CA THR A 102 -34.46 -17.12 -12.31
C THR A 102 -33.51 -16.66 -13.40
N GLU A 103 -34.03 -16.40 -14.59
CA GLU A 103 -33.29 -15.83 -15.73
C GLU A 103 -33.84 -14.43 -16.04
N TRP A 104 -32.96 -13.49 -16.36
CA TRP A 104 -33.30 -12.14 -16.80
C TRP A 104 -32.91 -11.93 -18.27
N ALA A 105 -33.61 -11.00 -18.92
CA ALA A 105 -33.48 -10.76 -20.36
C ALA A 105 -32.06 -10.36 -20.81
N ASN A 106 -31.25 -9.81 -19.90
CA ASN A 106 -29.86 -9.44 -20.16
C ASN A 106 -28.90 -10.66 -20.14
N GLY A 107 -29.39 -11.87 -19.87
CA GLY A 107 -28.59 -13.09 -19.74
C GLY A 107 -28.05 -13.35 -18.34
N THR A 108 -28.37 -12.50 -17.35
CA THR A 108 -28.14 -12.82 -15.94
C THR A 108 -29.04 -13.99 -15.56
N PHE A 109 -28.51 -14.94 -14.78
CA PHE A 109 -29.36 -15.92 -14.12
C PHE A 109 -28.92 -16.17 -12.68
N LYS A 110 -29.85 -16.68 -11.88
CA LYS A 110 -29.68 -16.97 -10.46
C LYS A 110 -30.30 -18.33 -10.13
N LEU A 111 -29.67 -19.05 -9.22
CA LEU A 111 -30.18 -20.29 -8.64
C LEU A 111 -30.14 -20.15 -7.11
N ASP A 112 -31.30 -20.22 -6.46
CA ASP A 112 -31.43 -20.16 -5.00
C ASP A 112 -31.84 -21.52 -4.44
N PHE A 113 -31.21 -21.95 -3.34
CA PHE A 113 -31.52 -23.22 -2.68
C PHE A 113 -32.23 -22.99 -1.35
N PRO A 114 -33.10 -23.93 -0.91
CA PRO A 114 -33.77 -23.85 0.39
C PRO A 114 -32.81 -23.76 1.59
N SER A 115 -31.59 -24.31 1.46
CA SER A 115 -30.52 -24.22 2.46
C SER A 115 -29.99 -22.80 2.68
N GLY A 116 -30.32 -21.85 1.79
CA GLY A 116 -29.78 -20.49 1.78
C GLY A 116 -28.49 -20.34 0.97
N THR A 117 -27.99 -21.41 0.34
CA THR A 117 -26.94 -21.29 -0.67
C THR A 117 -27.53 -20.77 -1.98
N GLY A 118 -26.69 -20.19 -2.84
CA GLY A 118 -27.15 -19.73 -4.14
C GLY A 118 -26.00 -19.43 -5.10
N PHE A 119 -26.36 -19.25 -6.38
CA PHE A 119 -25.46 -18.93 -7.46
C PHE A 119 -26.03 -17.82 -8.33
N ILE A 120 -25.17 -16.90 -8.78
CA ILE A 120 -25.52 -15.87 -9.75
C ILE A 120 -24.46 -15.87 -10.84
N SER A 121 -24.89 -15.87 -12.09
CA SER A 121 -24.04 -15.57 -13.25
C SER A 121 -24.51 -14.27 -13.87
N ALA A 122 -23.66 -13.27 -13.91
CA ALA A 122 -23.93 -11.98 -14.53
C ALA A 122 -23.00 -11.77 -15.74
N PRO A 123 -23.54 -11.55 -16.95
CA PRO A 123 -22.71 -11.26 -18.11
C PRO A 123 -21.98 -9.93 -17.93
N ALA A 124 -20.75 -9.86 -18.42
CA ALA A 124 -19.96 -8.63 -18.41
C ALA A 124 -20.33 -7.73 -19.59
N SER A 125 -20.23 -6.42 -19.40
CA SER A 125 -20.56 -5.41 -20.42
C SER A 125 -19.37 -5.02 -21.32
N CYS A 126 -18.16 -5.53 -21.05
CA CYS A 126 -16.94 -5.20 -21.80
C CYS A 126 -16.59 -6.23 -22.89
N ASN A 127 -15.96 -5.76 -23.97
CA ASN A 127 -15.53 -6.61 -25.09
C ASN A 127 -14.44 -7.61 -24.62
N GLY A 128 -14.66 -8.90 -24.87
CA GLY A 128 -13.74 -9.97 -24.45
C GLY A 128 -13.80 -10.33 -22.96
N CYS A 129 -14.75 -9.77 -22.21
CA CYS A 129 -14.96 -10.12 -20.81
C CYS A 129 -15.86 -11.36 -20.67
N LEU A 130 -15.48 -12.27 -19.78
CA LEU A 130 -16.31 -13.42 -19.43
C LEU A 130 -17.25 -13.08 -18.25
N PRO A 131 -18.33 -13.87 -18.04
CA PRO A 131 -19.29 -13.61 -16.96
C PRO A 131 -18.65 -13.63 -15.56
N THR A 132 -19.19 -12.79 -14.68
CA THR A 132 -18.91 -12.83 -13.24
C THR A 132 -19.82 -13.88 -12.60
N LEU A 133 -19.22 -14.81 -11.87
CA LEU A 133 -19.96 -15.87 -11.15
C LEU A 133 -19.87 -15.63 -9.64
N ILE A 134 -20.98 -15.76 -8.93
CA ILE A 134 -21.07 -15.50 -7.50
C ILE A 134 -21.77 -16.67 -6.81
N TRP A 135 -21.06 -17.34 -5.91
CA TRP A 135 -21.66 -18.30 -4.97
C TRP A 135 -21.97 -17.58 -3.66
N ASN A 136 -23.19 -17.69 -3.18
CA ASN A 136 -23.64 -17.14 -1.90
C ASN A 136 -23.87 -18.29 -0.91
N TYR A 137 -23.49 -18.07 0.34
CA TYR A 137 -23.64 -19.03 1.43
C TYR A 137 -24.53 -18.47 2.55
N PRO A 138 -25.14 -19.34 3.38
CA PRO A 138 -26.11 -18.92 4.41
C PRO A 138 -25.50 -17.99 5.46
N ASP A 139 -24.20 -18.09 5.70
CA ASP A 139 -23.47 -17.26 6.66
C ASP A 139 -23.09 -15.87 6.11
N LEU A 140 -23.68 -15.49 4.96
CA LEU A 140 -23.42 -14.28 4.19
C LEU A 140 -22.03 -14.20 3.56
N THR A 141 -21.27 -15.30 3.54
CA THR A 141 -20.04 -15.39 2.75
C THR A 141 -20.38 -15.49 1.27
N LYS A 142 -19.56 -14.87 0.44
CA LYS A 142 -19.62 -14.94 -1.02
C LYS A 142 -18.27 -15.37 -1.59
N ILE A 143 -18.31 -16.19 -2.63
CA ILE A 143 -17.18 -16.44 -3.51
C ILE A 143 -17.50 -15.78 -4.85
N THR A 144 -16.67 -14.85 -5.28
CA THR A 144 -16.82 -14.16 -6.56
C THR A 144 -15.70 -14.61 -7.49
N LYS A 145 -16.05 -15.24 -8.61
CA LYS A 145 -15.14 -15.53 -9.72
C LYS A 145 -15.27 -14.41 -10.75
N TYR A 146 -14.21 -13.61 -10.89
CA TYR A 146 -14.21 -12.38 -11.66
C TYR A 146 -13.14 -12.42 -12.75
N TRP A 147 -13.51 -12.03 -13.98
CA TRP A 147 -12.62 -12.08 -15.13
C TRP A 147 -11.75 -10.83 -15.23
N MET A 148 -10.44 -11.02 -15.17
CA MET A 148 -9.44 -9.95 -15.32
C MET A 148 -9.04 -9.82 -16.79
N ALA A 149 -9.68 -8.91 -17.51
CA ALA A 149 -9.60 -8.82 -18.97
C ALA A 149 -8.18 -8.66 -19.52
N HIS A 150 -7.34 -7.84 -18.89
CA HIS A 150 -5.95 -7.62 -19.34
C HIS A 150 -5.03 -8.81 -19.05
N ARG A 151 -5.30 -9.60 -18.00
CA ARG A 151 -4.57 -10.84 -17.69
C ARG A 151 -5.13 -12.08 -18.40
N LYS A 152 -6.37 -12.00 -18.91
CA LYS A 152 -7.13 -13.11 -19.49
C LYS A 152 -7.23 -14.31 -18.55
N GLU A 153 -7.50 -14.05 -17.28
CA GLU A 153 -7.68 -15.08 -16.27
C GLU A 153 -8.76 -14.71 -15.26
N TYR A 154 -9.17 -15.68 -14.45
CA TYR A 154 -10.12 -15.48 -13.37
C TYR A 154 -9.41 -15.31 -12.03
N ASP A 155 -9.81 -14.29 -11.29
CA ASP A 155 -9.57 -14.19 -9.86
C ASP A 155 -10.75 -14.75 -9.08
N TYR A 156 -10.47 -15.37 -7.93
CA TYR A 156 -11.49 -15.84 -7.00
C TYR A 156 -11.37 -15.05 -5.70
N ILE A 157 -12.40 -14.31 -5.35
CA ILE A 157 -12.41 -13.44 -4.17
C ILE A 157 -13.38 -14.03 -3.16
N ARG A 158 -12.91 -14.26 -1.93
CA ARG A 158 -13.77 -14.61 -0.80
C ARG A 158 -14.13 -13.35 -0.02
N GLN A 159 -15.43 -13.15 0.19
CA GLN A 159 -15.98 -11.92 0.75
C GLN A 159 -16.98 -12.23 1.86
N LYS A 160 -16.82 -11.59 3.01
CA LYS A 160 -17.82 -11.48 4.07
C LYS A 160 -17.78 -10.04 4.61
N PRO A 161 -18.35 -9.07 3.86
CA PRO A 161 -18.13 -7.64 4.12
C PRO A 161 -18.50 -7.19 5.54
N ILE A 162 -19.61 -7.69 6.09
CA ILE A 162 -20.05 -7.37 7.47
C ILE A 162 -19.00 -7.78 8.52
N ALA A 163 -18.19 -8.79 8.23
CA ALA A 163 -17.10 -9.26 9.07
C ALA A 163 -15.73 -8.64 8.73
N PHE A 164 -15.67 -7.65 7.83
CA PHE A 164 -14.43 -7.07 7.29
C PHE A 164 -13.54 -8.10 6.58
N GLU A 165 -14.13 -9.05 5.84
CA GLU A 165 -13.35 -10.01 5.07
C GLU A 165 -13.54 -9.76 3.57
N ASN A 166 -12.45 -9.46 2.88
CA ASN A 166 -12.39 -9.42 1.42
C ASN A 166 -10.96 -9.76 1.00
N TYR A 167 -10.76 -10.93 0.39
CA TYR A 167 -9.43 -11.36 -0.01
C TYR A 167 -9.43 -12.30 -1.22
N LEU A 168 -8.37 -12.19 -2.01
CA LEU A 168 -8.08 -13.06 -3.13
C LEU A 168 -7.68 -14.46 -2.63
N LEU A 169 -8.25 -15.50 -3.23
CA LEU A 169 -7.82 -16.88 -3.08
C LEU A 169 -6.68 -17.14 -4.06
N VAL A 170 -5.46 -17.25 -3.54
CA VAL A 170 -4.25 -17.31 -4.36
C VAL A 170 -4.02 -18.70 -4.93
N SER A 171 -3.72 -18.75 -6.23
CA SER A 171 -3.27 -19.97 -6.91
C SER A 171 -1.81 -20.26 -6.58
N GLU A 172 -1.55 -21.25 -5.71
CA GLU A 172 -0.19 -21.65 -5.33
C GLU A 172 0.62 -22.22 -6.50
N SER A 173 -0.03 -22.75 -7.55
CA SER A 173 0.68 -23.19 -8.76
C SER A 173 1.27 -22.02 -9.55
N LYS A 174 0.67 -20.82 -9.39
CA LYS A 174 1.13 -19.59 -10.05
C LYS A 174 2.07 -18.76 -9.19
N TYR A 175 1.73 -18.56 -7.91
CA TYR A 175 2.47 -17.67 -7.01
C TYR A 175 3.38 -18.39 -6.01
N GLY A 176 3.38 -19.72 -6.03
CA GLY A 176 4.09 -20.55 -5.05
C GLY A 176 3.35 -20.67 -3.71
N LYS A 177 3.97 -21.39 -2.78
CA LYS A 177 3.46 -21.53 -1.41
C LYS A 177 3.69 -20.25 -0.60
N PRO A 178 2.90 -20.01 0.47
CA PRO A 178 3.17 -18.94 1.42
C PRO A 178 4.62 -18.95 1.92
N ARG A 179 5.26 -17.78 1.86
CA ARG A 179 6.64 -17.54 2.30
C ARG A 179 6.72 -17.05 3.75
N LEU A 180 5.74 -16.25 4.15
CA LEU A 180 5.60 -15.68 5.49
C LEU A 180 4.12 -15.47 5.79
N GLU A 181 3.70 -15.77 7.00
CA GLU A 181 2.40 -15.39 7.54
C GLU A 181 2.63 -14.45 8.74
N LEU A 182 2.11 -13.22 8.66
CA LEU A 182 2.22 -12.22 9.71
C LEU A 182 0.85 -11.63 10.04
N GLY A 183 0.24 -12.17 11.09
CA GLY A 183 -1.15 -11.85 11.44
C GLY A 183 -2.09 -12.34 10.34
N ASN A 184 -2.81 -11.40 9.72
CA ASN A 184 -3.76 -11.69 8.64
C ASN A 184 -3.13 -11.60 7.24
N TYR A 185 -1.86 -11.18 7.13
CA TYR A 185 -1.17 -11.02 5.85
C TYR A 185 -0.37 -12.27 5.50
N VAL A 186 -0.55 -12.76 4.28
CA VAL A 186 0.11 -13.97 3.76
C VAL A 186 0.93 -13.60 2.54
N PHE A 187 2.25 -13.74 2.62
CA PHE A 187 3.18 -13.29 1.58
C PHE A 187 3.49 -14.41 0.59
N TYR A 188 3.41 -14.09 -0.71
CA TYR A 188 3.70 -14.99 -1.82
C TYR A 188 4.74 -14.34 -2.74
N GLY A 189 5.78 -15.07 -3.13
CA GLY A 189 6.86 -14.50 -3.93
C GLY A 189 8.01 -15.47 -4.22
N SER A 190 8.96 -15.01 -5.03
CA SER A 190 10.19 -15.74 -5.39
C SER A 190 11.17 -15.85 -4.20
N GLU A 191 12.24 -16.64 -4.36
CA GLU A 191 13.34 -16.75 -3.37
C GLU A 191 14.08 -15.43 -3.15
N LYS A 192 14.02 -14.47 -4.09
CA LYS A 192 14.74 -13.19 -3.96
C LYS A 192 14.23 -12.37 -2.77
N TRP A 193 13.02 -12.64 -2.32
CA TRP A 193 12.36 -11.98 -1.19
C TRP A 193 12.66 -12.64 0.16
N SER A 194 13.31 -13.81 0.19
CA SER A 194 13.44 -14.60 1.43
C SER A 194 14.09 -13.81 2.57
N GLU A 195 15.16 -13.06 2.28
CA GLU A 195 15.87 -12.30 3.31
C GLU A 195 15.13 -11.01 3.71
N TYR A 196 14.45 -10.36 2.76
CA TYR A 196 13.52 -9.26 3.05
C TYR A 196 12.43 -9.72 4.02
N LEU A 197 11.76 -10.84 3.71
CA LEU A 197 10.65 -11.36 4.49
C LEU A 197 11.06 -11.81 5.88
N ARG A 198 12.26 -12.39 6.03
CA ARG A 198 12.81 -12.72 7.34
C ARG A 198 12.91 -11.48 8.23
N VAL A 199 13.58 -10.43 7.74
CA VAL A 199 13.77 -9.18 8.52
C VAL A 199 12.46 -8.44 8.73
N PHE A 200 11.59 -8.42 7.73
CA PHE A 200 10.24 -7.88 7.86
C PHE A 200 9.48 -8.59 8.98
N GLY A 201 9.46 -9.93 8.98
CA GLY A 201 8.83 -10.73 10.05
C GLY A 201 9.38 -10.43 11.45
N ASP A 202 10.69 -10.23 11.57
CA ASP A 202 11.36 -10.03 12.86
C ASP A 202 11.18 -8.60 13.43
N ASN A 203 11.15 -7.57 12.57
CA ASN A 203 11.28 -6.17 13.00
C ASN A 203 10.02 -5.31 12.74
N PHE A 204 9.08 -5.80 11.95
CA PHE A 204 7.93 -5.00 11.53
C PHE A 204 6.87 -4.88 12.64
N LYS A 205 6.42 -3.64 12.89
CA LYS A 205 5.49 -3.31 13.98
C LYS A 205 4.02 -3.52 13.57
N MET A 206 3.67 -4.74 13.13
CA MET A 206 2.33 -5.06 12.64
C MET A 206 1.22 -4.82 13.68
N LYS A 207 1.39 -5.35 14.91
CA LYS A 207 0.36 -5.23 15.95
C LYS A 207 0.09 -3.78 16.36
N PRO A 208 1.10 -2.94 16.65
CA PRO A 208 0.88 -1.52 16.90
C PRO A 208 0.20 -0.80 15.75
N PHE A 209 0.61 -1.10 14.50
CA PHE A 209 0.02 -0.51 13.30
C PHE A 209 -1.47 -0.81 13.17
N LEU A 210 -1.86 -2.09 13.17
CA LEU A 210 -3.27 -2.49 13.05
C LEU A 210 -4.12 -1.99 14.23
N SER A 211 -3.55 -1.97 15.44
CA SER A 211 -4.26 -1.43 16.62
C SER A 211 -4.53 0.05 16.48
N TYR A 212 -3.57 0.81 15.95
CA TYR A 212 -3.70 2.24 15.72
C TYR A 212 -4.72 2.55 14.61
N LEU A 213 -4.68 1.83 13.49
CA LEU A 213 -5.68 1.98 12.41
C LEU A 213 -7.10 1.77 12.92
N LYS A 214 -7.29 0.73 13.73
CA LYS A 214 -8.58 0.43 14.34
C LYS A 214 -9.03 1.49 15.35
N SER A 215 -8.14 1.94 16.24
CA SER A 215 -8.50 2.88 17.30
C SER A 215 -8.74 4.30 16.79
N GLU A 216 -7.95 4.73 15.81
CA GLU A 216 -8.01 6.09 15.28
C GLU A 216 -8.97 6.21 14.10
N PHE A 217 -9.07 5.22 13.22
CA PHE A 217 -9.82 5.38 11.96
C PHE A 217 -10.94 4.36 11.78
N GLN A 218 -11.17 3.47 12.76
CA GLN A 218 -12.14 2.35 12.63
C GLN A 218 -11.85 1.46 11.42
N LEU A 219 -10.59 1.42 10.99
CA LEU A 219 -10.11 0.68 9.84
C LEU A 219 -9.67 -0.73 10.26
N GLU A 220 -10.25 -1.75 9.64
CA GLU A 220 -9.94 -3.15 9.94
C GLU A 220 -10.14 -4.06 8.70
N ASN A 221 -9.27 -5.06 8.53
CA ASN A 221 -9.50 -6.18 7.62
C ASN A 221 -9.16 -7.49 8.35
N ARG A 222 -10.15 -8.38 8.46
CA ARG A 222 -10.06 -9.66 9.17
C ARG A 222 -9.85 -10.85 8.23
N GLY A 223 -9.83 -10.61 6.92
CA GLY A 223 -9.56 -11.64 5.91
C GLY A 223 -8.10 -12.12 5.93
N LYS A 224 -7.83 -13.24 5.26
CA LYS A 224 -6.45 -13.68 4.97
C LYS A 224 -5.94 -12.94 3.73
N ILE A 225 -5.32 -11.79 3.93
CA ILE A 225 -4.95 -10.85 2.87
C ILE A 225 -3.67 -11.33 2.20
N PRO A 226 -3.69 -11.70 0.92
CA PRO A 226 -2.47 -12.03 0.21
C PRO A 226 -1.65 -10.79 -0.12
N VAL A 227 -0.35 -10.89 0.09
CA VAL A 227 0.66 -9.93 -0.35
C VAL A 227 1.47 -10.59 -1.46
N LEU A 228 1.27 -10.16 -2.70
CA LEU A 228 1.91 -10.71 -3.88
C LEU A 228 3.18 -9.90 -4.19
N LEU A 229 4.32 -10.57 -4.13
CA LEU A 229 5.64 -9.98 -4.28
C LEU A 229 6.15 -10.25 -5.70
N PHE A 230 6.35 -9.19 -6.48
CA PHE A 230 6.80 -9.26 -7.86
C PHE A 230 8.29 -8.93 -7.96
N ASP A 231 9.01 -9.64 -8.82
CA ASP A 231 10.45 -9.44 -8.95
C ASP A 231 10.77 -8.16 -9.72
N GLN A 232 9.89 -7.77 -10.66
CA GLN A 232 10.09 -6.67 -11.59
C GLN A 232 8.84 -5.77 -11.71
N TYR A 233 9.06 -4.48 -11.99
CA TYR A 233 7.96 -3.49 -12.11
C TYR A 233 6.99 -3.80 -13.26
N GLU A 234 7.48 -4.38 -14.36
CA GLU A 234 6.60 -4.75 -15.47
C GLU A 234 5.64 -5.89 -15.11
N GLU A 235 6.00 -6.76 -14.15
CA GLU A 235 5.12 -7.84 -13.70
C GLU A 235 3.95 -7.29 -12.88
N ILE A 236 4.20 -6.35 -11.96
CA ILE A 236 3.15 -5.69 -11.17
C ILE A 236 2.24 -4.86 -12.09
N LYS A 237 2.80 -4.13 -13.06
CA LYS A 237 2.02 -3.40 -14.08
C LYS A 237 1.16 -4.34 -14.93
N SER A 238 1.71 -5.47 -15.37
CA SER A 238 0.93 -6.49 -16.08
C SER A 238 -0.17 -7.09 -15.22
N TYR A 239 0.08 -7.26 -13.91
CA TYR A 239 -0.90 -7.78 -12.98
C TYR A 239 -2.07 -6.80 -12.74
N ILE A 240 -1.76 -5.53 -12.50
CA ILE A 240 -2.74 -4.46 -12.24
C ILE A 240 -3.48 -4.04 -13.52
N GLY A 241 -2.79 -4.06 -14.66
CA GLY A 241 -3.35 -3.64 -15.96
C GLY A 241 -3.27 -2.14 -16.22
N ALA A 242 -2.54 -1.39 -15.39
CA ALA A 242 -2.34 0.04 -15.50
C ALA A 242 -0.96 0.45 -14.99
N GLU A 243 -0.48 1.61 -15.43
CA GLU A 243 0.65 2.28 -14.79
C GLU A 243 0.27 2.71 -13.39
N ILE A 244 1.16 2.49 -12.42
CA ILE A 244 0.95 2.94 -11.04
C ILE A 244 1.45 4.39 -10.93
N PRO A 245 0.58 5.38 -10.66
CA PRO A 245 1.01 6.75 -10.46
C PRO A 245 2.06 6.84 -9.36
N GLY A 246 3.18 7.55 -9.60
CA GLY A 246 4.28 7.65 -8.63
C GLY A 246 5.14 6.39 -8.49
N GLY A 247 4.89 5.34 -9.29
CA GLY A 247 5.65 4.10 -9.30
C GLY A 247 7.07 4.28 -9.84
N SER A 248 8.03 4.60 -8.97
CA SER A 248 9.45 4.36 -9.22
C SER A 248 9.96 3.28 -8.27
N GLU A 249 10.34 2.13 -8.83
CA GLU A 249 11.28 1.11 -8.31
C GLU A 249 11.03 0.43 -6.94
N GLU A 250 10.26 1.04 -6.05
CA GLU A 250 9.84 0.56 -4.71
C GLU A 250 8.30 0.57 -4.56
N GLY A 251 7.58 0.59 -5.70
CA GLY A 251 6.13 0.76 -5.76
C GLY A 251 5.32 -0.47 -5.32
N GLY A 252 4.09 -0.23 -4.91
CA GLY A 252 3.09 -1.24 -4.57
C GLY A 252 1.69 -0.83 -5.01
N PHE A 253 0.73 -1.70 -4.76
CA PHE A 253 -0.69 -1.39 -4.92
C PHE A 253 -1.53 -2.15 -3.90
N GLY A 254 -2.23 -1.42 -3.05
CA GLY A 254 -3.19 -1.94 -2.09
C GLY A 254 -4.55 -2.06 -2.74
N GLY A 255 -4.81 -3.16 -3.44
CA GLY A 255 -6.14 -3.48 -3.94
C GLY A 255 -7.09 -3.87 -2.81
N ARG A 256 -8.40 -3.94 -3.10
CA ARG A 256 -9.41 -4.35 -2.12
C ARG A 256 -9.22 -5.78 -1.60
N ASP A 257 -8.71 -6.68 -2.44
CA ASP A 257 -8.62 -8.11 -2.20
C ASP A 257 -7.19 -8.63 -2.02
N SER A 258 -6.18 -7.84 -2.37
CA SER A 258 -4.77 -8.20 -2.29
C SER A 258 -3.90 -6.95 -2.19
N ILE A 259 -2.68 -7.12 -1.69
CA ILE A 259 -1.62 -6.12 -1.77
C ILE A 259 -0.56 -6.64 -2.74
N THR A 260 -0.01 -5.78 -3.56
CA THR A 260 1.15 -6.09 -4.41
C THR A 260 2.34 -5.22 -4.04
N LEU A 261 3.54 -5.77 -4.09
CA LEU A 261 4.79 -5.04 -3.82
C LEU A 261 5.86 -5.39 -4.87
N CYS A 262 6.77 -4.44 -5.09
CA CYS A 262 7.91 -4.55 -5.98
C CYS A 262 9.15 -3.87 -5.37
N CYS A 263 10.40 -4.18 -5.75
CA CYS A 263 10.82 -5.18 -6.74
C CYS A 263 11.86 -6.14 -6.15
N GLY A 264 11.58 -7.44 -6.24
CA GLY A 264 12.42 -8.51 -5.67
C GLY A 264 13.85 -8.53 -6.21
N GLU A 265 14.08 -8.13 -7.46
CA GLU A 265 15.42 -8.08 -8.05
C GLU A 265 16.35 -7.05 -7.40
N LYS A 266 15.78 -6.08 -6.68
CA LYS A 266 16.51 -5.03 -5.96
C LYS A 266 16.71 -5.36 -4.49
N MET A 267 16.12 -6.45 -4.01
CA MET A 267 16.25 -6.87 -2.62
C MET A 267 17.68 -7.36 -2.36
N PRO A 268 18.33 -6.89 -1.28
CA PRO A 268 19.66 -7.34 -0.91
C PRO A 268 19.71 -8.86 -0.78
N GLN A 269 20.76 -9.46 -1.34
CA GLN A 269 21.03 -10.89 -1.21
C GLN A 269 22.01 -11.13 -0.06
N PRO A 270 21.87 -12.24 0.69
CA PRO A 270 22.75 -12.54 1.80
C PRO A 270 24.20 -12.75 1.31
N THR A 271 25.14 -12.05 1.93
CA THR A 271 26.57 -12.18 1.65
C THR A 271 27.27 -13.13 2.63
N GLY A 272 26.59 -13.54 3.70
CA GLY A 272 27.14 -14.35 4.78
C GLY A 272 27.87 -13.52 5.85
N VAL A 273 27.86 -12.19 5.72
CA VAL A 273 28.44 -11.26 6.70
C VAL A 273 27.31 -10.56 7.43
N LEU A 274 27.00 -11.03 8.64
CA LEU A 274 25.83 -10.63 9.42
C LEU A 274 25.65 -9.10 9.54
N GLU A 275 26.74 -8.38 9.81
CA GLU A 275 26.75 -6.93 9.97
C GLU A 275 26.39 -6.17 8.68
N PHE A 276 26.86 -6.67 7.54
CA PHE A 276 26.57 -6.12 6.22
C PHE A 276 25.13 -6.44 5.81
N ASP A 277 24.74 -7.70 5.91
CA ASP A 277 23.42 -8.19 5.52
C ASP A 277 22.32 -7.49 6.33
N SER A 278 22.54 -7.32 7.64
CA SER A 278 21.62 -6.59 8.52
C SER A 278 21.51 -5.09 8.21
N ASP A 279 22.59 -4.44 7.74
CA ASP A 279 22.53 -3.04 7.31
C ASP A 279 21.80 -2.90 5.97
N ALA A 280 22.12 -3.76 5.00
CA ALA A 280 21.49 -3.74 3.69
C ALA A 280 19.96 -3.89 3.80
N LEU A 281 19.48 -4.75 4.69
CA LEU A 281 18.05 -4.95 4.92
C LEU A 281 17.39 -3.79 5.67
N ARG A 282 18.08 -3.17 6.64
CA ARG A 282 17.59 -1.94 7.31
C ARG A 282 17.51 -0.76 6.35
N ARG A 283 18.24 -0.79 5.24
CA ARG A 283 18.16 0.21 4.18
C ARG A 283 16.93 0.03 3.29
N VAL A 284 16.37 -1.17 3.20
CA VAL A 284 15.16 -1.41 2.42
C VAL A 284 13.97 -0.64 2.98
N HIS A 285 13.20 -0.05 2.08
CA HIS A 285 11.99 0.68 2.42
C HIS A 285 10.82 -0.26 2.75
N PHE A 286 10.53 -0.43 4.04
CA PHE A 286 9.31 -1.14 4.49
C PHE A 286 8.05 -0.25 4.49
N GLY A 287 8.20 1.05 4.22
CA GLY A 287 7.09 2.02 4.23
C GLY A 287 6.02 1.72 3.19
N THR A 288 6.41 1.24 2.01
CA THR A 288 5.47 0.83 0.95
C THR A 288 4.42 -0.14 1.48
N PHE A 289 4.78 -1.13 2.32
CA PHE A 289 3.78 -2.04 2.88
C PHE A 289 2.78 -1.29 3.78
N TYR A 290 3.22 -0.39 4.66
CA TYR A 290 2.29 0.38 5.50
C TYR A 290 1.31 1.18 4.63
N HIS A 291 1.84 1.83 3.60
CA HIS A 291 1.07 2.60 2.64
C HIS A 291 0.00 1.75 1.94
N GLU A 292 0.38 0.65 1.31
CA GLU A 292 -0.57 -0.21 0.60
C GLU A 292 -1.55 -0.96 1.52
N ALA A 293 -1.12 -1.28 2.75
CA ALA A 293 -2.00 -1.87 3.74
C ALA A 293 -3.12 -0.91 4.15
N VAL A 294 -2.87 0.40 4.19
CA VAL A 294 -3.91 1.40 4.43
C VAL A 294 -4.93 1.38 3.30
N HIS A 295 -4.47 1.47 2.03
CA HIS A 295 -5.36 1.42 0.86
C HIS A 295 -6.24 0.17 0.84
N ASN A 296 -5.67 -1.00 1.15
CA ASN A 296 -6.43 -2.25 1.25
C ASN A 296 -7.52 -2.17 2.33
N ILE A 297 -7.14 -1.78 3.55
CA ILE A 297 -8.06 -1.74 4.69
C ILE A 297 -9.15 -0.68 4.48
N GLU A 298 -8.81 0.47 3.90
CA GLU A 298 -9.76 1.53 3.58
C GLU A 298 -10.87 1.02 2.64
N GLN A 299 -10.48 0.32 1.56
CA GLN A 299 -11.42 -0.23 0.61
C GLN A 299 -12.31 -1.33 1.21
N VAL A 300 -11.78 -2.17 2.11
CA VAL A 300 -12.56 -3.19 2.83
C VAL A 300 -13.55 -2.54 3.80
N SER A 301 -13.13 -1.49 4.51
CA SER A 301 -14.02 -0.70 5.37
C SER A 301 -15.15 -0.03 4.58
N CYS A 302 -14.85 0.57 3.42
CA CYS A 302 -15.90 1.11 2.54
C CYS A 302 -16.87 0.02 2.06
N LEU A 303 -16.37 -1.16 1.66
CA LEU A 303 -17.23 -2.27 1.24
C LEU A 303 -18.19 -2.70 2.36
N LYS A 304 -17.73 -2.73 3.61
CA LYS A 304 -18.59 -2.98 4.77
C LYS A 304 -19.69 -1.91 4.90
N ILE A 305 -19.32 -0.63 4.88
CA ILE A 305 -20.26 0.50 5.03
C ILE A 305 -21.34 0.45 3.93
N GLN A 306 -20.94 0.24 2.68
CA GLN A 306 -21.87 0.09 1.55
C GLN A 306 -22.82 -1.10 1.75
N THR A 307 -22.29 -2.22 2.25
CA THR A 307 -23.11 -3.42 2.53
C THR A 307 -24.10 -3.19 3.66
N GLU A 308 -23.71 -2.52 4.75
CA GLU A 308 -24.58 -2.24 5.90
C GLU A 308 -25.67 -1.21 5.58
N THR A 309 -25.33 -0.19 4.79
CA THR A 309 -26.26 0.89 4.45
C THR A 309 -27.13 0.57 3.24
N GLY A 310 -26.72 -0.41 2.41
CA GLY A 310 -27.33 -0.69 1.11
C GLY A 310 -27.15 0.45 0.09
N LYS A 311 -26.30 1.44 0.39
CA LYS A 311 -26.02 2.60 -0.46
C LYS A 311 -24.72 2.39 -1.19
N PHE A 312 -24.76 2.54 -2.51
CA PHE A 312 -23.61 2.43 -3.39
C PHE A 312 -23.47 3.73 -4.19
N PRO A 313 -22.24 4.22 -4.42
CA PRO A 313 -22.03 5.37 -5.28
C PRO A 313 -22.53 5.05 -6.70
N GLN A 314 -23.26 6.00 -7.32
CA GLN A 314 -23.74 5.83 -8.71
C GLN A 314 -22.61 5.96 -9.74
N THR A 315 -21.52 6.62 -9.35
CA THR A 315 -20.31 6.82 -10.13
C THR A 315 -19.10 6.66 -9.22
N ASP A 316 -18.03 6.05 -9.70
CA ASP A 316 -16.79 5.94 -8.93
C ASP A 316 -16.29 7.34 -8.53
N ILE A 317 -16.23 7.58 -7.22
CA ILE A 317 -15.61 8.78 -6.67
C ILE A 317 -14.13 8.48 -6.55
N LEU A 318 -13.33 9.05 -7.44
CA LEU A 318 -11.88 9.07 -7.29
C LEU A 318 -11.53 10.20 -6.30
N ASP A 319 -10.92 9.84 -5.18
CA ASP A 319 -10.55 10.80 -4.14
C ASP A 319 -9.07 10.76 -3.76
N PRO A 320 -8.13 10.97 -4.72
CA PRO A 320 -6.71 10.69 -4.50
C PRO A 320 -6.12 11.45 -3.32
N TRP A 321 -6.53 12.70 -3.08
CA TRP A 321 -5.97 13.51 -1.99
C TRP A 321 -6.18 12.86 -0.62
N PHE A 322 -7.31 12.16 -0.44
CA PHE A 322 -7.65 11.49 0.81
C PHE A 322 -7.01 10.11 0.87
N GLU A 323 -7.18 9.28 -0.16
CA GLU A 323 -6.63 7.92 -0.25
C GLU A 323 -5.10 7.95 -0.05
N GLU A 324 -4.40 8.73 -0.89
CA GLU A 324 -2.95 8.88 -0.78
C GLU A 324 -2.56 9.70 0.45
N GLY A 325 -3.34 10.71 0.80
CA GLY A 325 -3.07 11.54 1.97
C GLY A 325 -3.05 10.74 3.26
N LEU A 326 -4.03 9.87 3.45
CA LEU A 326 -4.18 9.02 4.62
C LEU A 326 -3.08 7.96 4.66
N ALA A 327 -2.83 7.29 3.53
CA ALA A 327 -1.77 6.29 3.41
C ALA A 327 -0.38 6.88 3.72
N ASN A 328 -0.02 8.04 3.15
CA ASN A 328 1.27 8.70 3.43
C ASN A 328 1.37 9.23 4.87
N TYR A 329 0.27 9.78 5.42
CA TYR A 329 0.24 10.23 6.81
C TYR A 329 0.49 9.09 7.80
N LEU A 330 -0.12 7.93 7.54
CA LEU A 330 0.01 6.74 8.36
C LEU A 330 1.38 6.08 8.19
N GLU A 331 1.88 5.98 6.96
CA GLU A 331 3.24 5.52 6.68
C GLU A 331 4.25 6.35 7.49
N ALA A 332 4.17 7.67 7.45
CA ALA A 332 5.08 8.56 8.18
C ALA A 332 5.05 8.38 9.70
N LYS A 333 3.96 7.86 10.26
CA LYS A 333 3.86 7.56 11.70
C LYS A 333 4.63 6.30 12.10
N PHE A 334 4.74 5.32 11.20
CA PHE A 334 5.41 4.05 11.45
C PHE A 334 6.77 3.93 10.77
N TYR A 335 7.07 4.84 9.83
CA TYR A 335 8.29 4.90 9.07
C TYR A 335 8.79 6.35 8.96
N GLU A 336 9.62 6.74 9.93
CA GLU A 336 10.04 8.13 10.16
C GLU A 336 10.66 8.83 8.94
N ARG A 337 11.34 8.07 8.06
CA ARG A 337 11.97 8.64 6.86
C ARG A 337 10.94 9.31 5.94
N LYS A 338 9.71 8.78 5.91
CA LYS A 338 8.65 9.28 5.04
C LYS A 338 8.23 10.70 5.40
N GLN A 339 8.29 11.07 6.69
CA GLN A 339 7.95 12.41 7.14
C GLN A 339 8.83 13.48 6.47
N PHE A 340 10.13 13.21 6.34
CA PHE A 340 11.05 14.13 5.65
C PHE A 340 10.64 14.33 4.18
N HIS A 341 10.36 13.25 3.45
CA HIS A 341 10.00 13.32 2.03
C HIS A 341 8.72 14.13 1.79
N ILE A 342 7.67 13.88 2.59
CA ILE A 342 6.42 14.66 2.53
C ILE A 342 6.70 16.16 2.67
N TYR A 343 7.48 16.55 3.69
CA TYR A 343 7.75 17.96 3.98
C TYR A 343 8.64 18.61 2.92
N ASN A 344 9.68 17.91 2.47
CA ASN A 344 10.59 18.38 1.43
C ASN A 344 9.86 18.60 0.10
N ASP A 345 9.00 17.66 -0.28
CA ASP A 345 8.27 17.73 -1.55
C ASP A 345 7.16 18.79 -1.50
N ALA A 346 6.49 18.94 -0.36
CA ALA A 346 5.56 20.04 -0.13
C ALA A 346 6.25 21.42 -0.22
N GLU A 347 7.42 21.59 0.42
CA GLU A 347 8.19 22.84 0.32
C GLU A 347 8.57 23.15 -1.13
N LYS A 348 9.02 22.14 -1.87
CA LYS A 348 9.35 22.28 -3.30
C LYS A 348 8.14 22.74 -4.10
N LEU A 349 6.97 22.13 -3.91
CA LEU A 349 5.73 22.49 -4.62
C LEU A 349 5.27 23.92 -4.29
N ILE A 350 5.42 24.36 -3.03
CA ILE A 350 5.09 25.72 -2.61
C ILE A 350 6.03 26.73 -3.26
N ARG A 351 7.35 26.47 -3.23
CA ARG A 351 8.36 27.31 -3.88
C ARG A 351 8.15 27.42 -5.39
N GLU A 352 7.72 26.33 -6.02
CA GLU A 352 7.41 26.28 -7.46
C GLU A 352 6.00 26.82 -7.80
N ASN A 353 5.23 27.29 -6.82
CA ASN A 353 3.85 27.78 -6.98
C ASN A 353 2.92 26.76 -7.68
N LYS A 354 3.10 25.48 -7.36
CA LYS A 354 2.31 24.35 -7.89
C LYS A 354 1.18 23.90 -6.97
N VAL A 355 1.12 24.42 -5.75
CA VAL A 355 0.05 24.08 -4.80
C VAL A 355 -1.29 24.68 -5.24
N PRO A 356 -2.39 23.90 -5.25
CA PRO A 356 -3.71 24.40 -5.60
C PRO A 356 -4.16 25.56 -4.70
N LYS A 357 -4.87 26.54 -5.28
CA LYS A 357 -5.42 27.69 -4.56
C LYS A 357 -6.82 27.46 -3.98
N SER A 358 -7.48 26.38 -4.39
CA SER A 358 -8.77 25.93 -3.88
C SER A 358 -8.78 24.41 -3.79
N PHE A 359 -9.62 23.88 -2.91
CA PHE A 359 -9.83 22.46 -2.74
C PHE A 359 -10.42 21.83 -4.00
N LYS A 360 -11.31 22.55 -4.72
CA LYS A 360 -11.78 22.09 -6.02
C LYS A 360 -10.62 21.89 -7.01
N ALA A 361 -9.66 22.82 -7.06
CA ALA A 361 -8.50 22.69 -7.93
C ALA A 361 -7.59 21.51 -7.52
N LEU A 362 -7.55 21.15 -6.22
CA LEU A 362 -6.87 19.95 -5.74
C LEU A 362 -7.58 18.68 -6.26
N LEU A 363 -8.91 18.60 -6.15
CA LEU A 363 -9.68 17.47 -6.69
C LEU A 363 -9.52 17.32 -8.21
N ASP A 364 -9.64 18.44 -8.94
CA ASP A 364 -9.52 18.46 -10.40
C ASP A 364 -8.10 18.10 -10.87
N ALA A 365 -7.07 18.32 -10.03
CA ALA A 365 -5.69 17.96 -10.33
C ALA A 365 -5.41 16.46 -10.24
N LYS A 366 -6.19 15.69 -9.49
CA LYS A 366 -5.99 14.24 -9.26
C LYS A 366 -4.53 13.96 -8.86
N TYR A 367 -3.81 13.12 -9.61
CA TYR A 367 -2.42 12.73 -9.37
C TYR A 367 -1.37 13.69 -9.96
N LYS A 368 -1.78 14.84 -10.54
CA LYS A 368 -0.85 15.79 -11.14
C LYS A 368 0.17 16.31 -10.10
N ASP A 369 1.43 16.41 -10.52
CA ASP A 369 2.56 16.85 -9.68
C ASP A 369 2.71 16.04 -8.37
N LEU A 370 2.12 14.84 -8.29
CA LEU A 370 2.03 14.02 -7.08
C LEU A 370 1.44 14.77 -5.87
N LEU A 371 0.56 15.76 -6.13
CA LEU A 371 -0.09 16.57 -5.09
C LEU A 371 -0.73 15.73 -3.96
N PRO A 372 -1.42 14.60 -4.24
CA PRO A 372 -1.99 13.77 -3.19
C PRO A 372 -0.97 13.22 -2.19
N TYR A 373 0.26 12.90 -2.65
CA TYR A 373 1.32 12.30 -1.82
C TYR A 373 2.01 13.31 -0.91
N SER A 374 2.03 14.59 -1.30
CA SER A 374 2.78 15.64 -0.58
C SER A 374 1.86 16.62 0.16
N ILE A 375 0.72 16.98 -0.43
CA ILE A 375 -0.26 17.91 0.17
C ILE A 375 -1.35 17.16 0.93
N GLY A 376 -1.84 16.04 0.40
CA GLY A 376 -2.82 15.17 1.07
C GLY A 376 -2.48 14.84 2.53
N PRO A 377 -1.28 14.33 2.87
CA PRO A 377 -0.94 13.99 4.24
C PRO A 377 -0.87 15.21 5.17
N LEU A 378 -0.60 16.41 4.66
CA LEU A 378 -0.65 17.65 5.44
C LEU A 378 -2.09 18.02 5.81
N LEU A 379 -3.04 17.83 4.88
CA LEU A 379 -4.46 18.03 5.14
C LEU A 379 -4.97 17.00 6.15
N ILE A 380 -4.67 15.72 5.95
CA ILE A 380 -5.08 14.66 6.90
C ILE A 380 -4.52 14.94 8.29
N LYS A 381 -3.23 15.29 8.39
CA LYS A 381 -2.61 15.65 9.66
C LYS A 381 -3.35 16.82 10.32
N HIS A 382 -3.60 17.90 9.58
CA HIS A 382 -4.28 19.08 10.12
C HIS A 382 -5.71 18.77 10.58
N ILE A 383 -6.47 18.02 9.76
CA ILE A 383 -7.83 17.61 10.10
C ILE A 383 -7.81 16.75 11.38
N HIS A 384 -6.92 15.77 11.43
CA HIS A 384 -6.78 14.88 12.58
C HIS A 384 -6.40 15.64 13.87
N GLU A 385 -5.46 16.57 13.80
CA GLU A 385 -5.01 17.36 14.95
C GLU A 385 -6.02 18.41 15.42
N THR A 386 -6.82 18.98 14.51
CA THR A 386 -7.69 20.14 14.79
C THR A 386 -9.14 19.74 15.06
N TYR A 387 -9.67 18.81 14.26
CA TYR A 387 -11.07 18.38 14.31
C TYR A 387 -11.22 16.97 14.92
N GLY A 388 -10.09 16.31 15.17
CA GLY A 388 -10.06 14.98 15.76
C GLY A 388 -10.35 13.86 14.76
N LYS A 389 -10.19 12.64 15.23
CA LYS A 389 -10.33 11.43 14.41
C LYS A 389 -11.73 11.21 13.83
N GLU A 390 -12.77 11.68 14.52
CA GLU A 390 -14.16 11.53 14.06
C GLU A 390 -14.41 12.28 12.74
N ALA A 391 -13.70 13.38 12.48
CA ALA A 391 -13.81 14.08 11.20
C ALA A 391 -13.30 13.22 10.03
N ILE A 392 -12.17 12.52 10.20
CA ILE A 392 -11.64 11.61 9.18
C ILE A 392 -12.58 10.42 8.97
N ILE A 393 -13.08 9.83 10.06
CA ILE A 393 -14.02 8.70 10.01
C ILE A 393 -15.32 9.11 9.31
N SER A 394 -15.87 10.29 9.65
CA SER A 394 -17.10 10.81 9.05
C SER A 394 -16.91 11.11 7.57
N TYR A 395 -15.78 11.74 7.21
CA TYR A 395 -15.45 12.00 5.81
C TYR A 395 -15.46 10.71 4.99
N GLN A 396 -14.72 9.69 5.45
CA GLN A 396 -14.62 8.41 4.77
C GLN A 396 -16.00 7.75 4.65
N LYS A 397 -16.81 7.71 5.72
CA LYS A 397 -18.16 7.11 5.68
C LYS A 397 -19.05 7.77 4.63
N ASP A 398 -19.02 9.10 4.57
CA ASP A 398 -19.81 9.89 3.62
C ASP A 398 -19.37 9.62 2.18
N THR A 399 -18.06 9.65 1.90
CA THR A 399 -17.54 9.40 0.56
C THR A 399 -17.74 7.95 0.10
N CYS A 400 -17.62 6.95 1.00
CA CYS A 400 -17.87 5.54 0.68
C CYS A 400 -19.30 5.31 0.12
N VAL A 401 -20.30 6.12 0.52
CA VAL A 401 -21.70 5.99 0.07
C VAL A 401 -22.07 6.98 -1.04
N GLY A 402 -21.09 7.67 -1.62
CA GLY A 402 -21.28 8.53 -2.79
C GLY A 402 -21.51 10.01 -2.49
N ILE A 403 -21.28 10.49 -1.26
CA ILE A 403 -21.31 11.93 -0.98
C ILE A 403 -20.05 12.57 -1.55
N SER A 404 -20.20 13.73 -2.20
CA SER A 404 -19.06 14.39 -2.84
C SER A 404 -18.00 14.84 -1.82
N PRO A 405 -16.69 14.79 -2.14
CA PRO A 405 -15.60 15.20 -1.26
C PRO A 405 -15.80 16.57 -0.59
N ILE A 406 -16.27 17.57 -1.35
CA ILE A 406 -16.51 18.93 -0.85
C ILE A 406 -17.57 18.91 0.27
N LEU A 407 -18.69 18.23 0.04
CA LEU A 407 -19.79 18.17 1.00
C LEU A 407 -19.43 17.29 2.20
N ALA A 408 -18.79 16.14 1.96
CA ALA A 408 -18.34 15.24 3.02
C ALA A 408 -17.36 15.94 3.98
N LEU A 409 -16.39 16.70 3.45
CA LEU A 409 -15.43 17.43 4.29
C LEU A 409 -16.10 18.56 5.08
N GLN A 410 -17.05 19.26 4.45
CA GLN A 410 -17.83 20.30 5.13
C GLN A 410 -18.72 19.70 6.24
N ASN A 411 -19.35 18.56 6.01
CA ASN A 411 -20.13 17.84 7.03
C ASN A 411 -19.25 17.40 8.21
N ALA A 412 -18.07 16.86 7.90
CA ALA A 412 -17.15 16.31 8.89
C ALA A 412 -16.49 17.38 9.78
N THR A 413 -16.21 18.57 9.22
CA THR A 413 -15.43 19.62 9.91
C THR A 413 -16.26 20.84 10.30
N GLY A 414 -17.44 21.04 9.70
CA GLY A 414 -18.24 22.26 9.84
C GLY A 414 -17.63 23.49 9.16
N VAL A 415 -16.54 23.34 8.40
CA VAL A 415 -15.76 24.43 7.80
C VAL A 415 -15.64 24.20 6.28
N SER A 416 -15.44 25.27 5.51
CA SER A 416 -15.26 25.13 4.06
C SER A 416 -13.96 24.38 3.72
N PRO A 417 -13.98 23.49 2.71
CA PRO A 417 -12.77 22.77 2.27
C PRO A 417 -11.59 23.69 1.87
N ASP A 418 -11.86 24.86 1.31
CA ASP A 418 -10.83 25.84 0.97
C ASP A 418 -10.11 26.39 2.21
N GLN A 419 -10.85 26.58 3.31
CA GLN A 419 -10.29 27.02 4.57
C GLN A 419 -9.42 25.91 5.19
N ILE A 420 -9.84 24.65 5.10
CA ILE A 420 -9.03 23.48 5.53
C ILE A 420 -7.71 23.43 4.76
N LEU A 421 -7.73 23.57 3.43
CA LEU A 421 -6.53 23.59 2.60
C LEU A 421 -5.58 24.72 3.05
N LYS A 422 -6.12 25.94 3.21
CA LYS A 422 -5.34 27.11 3.64
C LYS A 422 -4.71 26.93 5.02
N ASP A 423 -5.48 26.44 5.99
CA ASP A 423 -5.00 26.27 7.37
C ASP A 423 -3.98 25.14 7.48
N SER A 424 -4.14 24.08 6.70
CA SER A 424 -3.16 22.99 6.58
C SER A 424 -1.81 23.50 6.09
N LEU A 425 -1.81 24.33 5.03
CA LEU A 425 -0.59 24.93 4.49
C LEU A 425 0.03 25.94 5.49
N SER A 426 -0.78 26.70 6.21
CA SER A 426 -0.28 27.59 7.26
C SER A 426 0.36 26.82 8.42
N SER A 427 -0.23 25.68 8.82
CA SER A 427 0.35 24.79 9.83
C SER A 427 1.66 24.17 9.36
N PHE A 428 1.75 23.78 8.08
CA PHE A 428 2.99 23.33 7.47
C PHE A 428 4.09 24.38 7.58
N GLU A 429 3.84 25.62 7.15
CA GLU A 429 4.85 26.70 7.19
C GLU A 429 5.39 26.97 8.60
N LYS A 430 4.55 26.86 9.63
CA LYS A 430 4.99 27.02 11.03
C LYS A 430 5.92 25.89 11.51
N ASN A 431 5.73 24.68 10.99
CA ASN A 431 6.37 23.47 11.52
C ASN A 431 7.54 22.97 10.67
N LYS A 432 7.63 23.40 9.39
CA LYS A 432 8.55 22.81 8.41
C LYS A 432 10.01 22.90 8.82
N ASP A 433 10.45 24.03 9.38
CA ASP A 433 11.87 24.27 9.67
C ASP A 433 12.43 23.28 10.70
N SER A 434 11.60 22.82 11.64
CA SER A 434 12.04 21.84 12.64
C SER A 434 12.23 20.44 12.03
N ILE A 435 11.35 20.06 11.10
CA ILE A 435 11.41 18.77 10.41
C ILE A 435 12.57 18.76 9.40
N LEU A 436 12.67 19.81 8.59
CA LEU A 436 13.68 19.93 7.54
C LEU A 436 15.10 20.07 8.11
N ARG A 437 15.28 20.77 9.24
CA ARG A 437 16.57 20.83 9.94
C ARG A 437 17.06 19.45 10.41
N ASN A 438 16.14 18.59 10.84
CA ASN A 438 16.44 17.20 11.21
C ASN A 438 16.41 16.23 10.02
N GLY A 439 16.31 16.73 8.79
CA GLY A 439 16.02 15.93 7.60
C GLY A 439 17.01 14.81 7.37
N LYS A 440 18.32 15.06 7.52
CA LYS A 440 19.35 14.03 7.33
C LYS A 440 19.23 12.90 8.36
N LYS A 441 18.99 13.25 9.63
CA LYS A 441 18.74 12.26 10.70
C LYS A 441 17.52 11.40 10.38
N LEU A 442 16.42 12.01 9.93
CA LEU A 442 15.21 11.30 9.53
C LEU A 442 15.43 10.40 8.32
N GLN A 443 16.11 10.88 7.27
CA GLN A 443 16.45 10.08 6.08
C GLN A 443 17.27 8.83 6.42
N LEU A 444 18.17 8.93 7.40
CA LEU A 444 19.07 7.84 7.81
C LEU A 444 18.53 7.04 9.00
N ALA A 445 17.28 7.28 9.42
CA ALA A 445 16.69 6.59 10.57
C ALA A 445 16.73 5.07 10.36
N GLY A 446 17.35 4.34 11.31
CA GLY A 446 17.52 2.89 11.24
C GLY A 446 18.76 2.40 10.48
N TYR A 447 19.53 3.27 9.81
CA TYR A 447 20.81 2.88 9.20
C TYR A 447 21.84 2.54 10.29
N THR A 448 22.87 1.78 9.92
CA THR A 448 24.00 1.53 10.83
C THR A 448 24.70 2.83 11.21
N THR A 449 25.03 2.94 12.50
CA THR A 449 25.96 3.95 13.00
C THR A 449 27.38 3.47 12.78
N MET A 450 28.14 4.23 11.99
CA MET A 450 29.56 3.94 11.77
C MET A 450 30.37 4.37 12.98
N ASN A 451 31.35 3.56 13.40
CA ASN A 451 32.13 3.82 14.60
C ASN A 451 33.55 4.26 14.25
N SER A 452 34.07 5.22 15.03
CA SER A 452 35.51 5.55 15.02
C SER A 452 36.31 4.41 15.66
N LYS A 453 37.53 4.18 15.16
CA LYS A 453 38.52 3.30 15.80
C LYS A 453 39.02 3.87 17.14
N PHE A 454 38.81 5.17 17.36
CA PHE A 454 39.21 5.92 18.55
C PHE A 454 37.97 6.62 19.16
N PRO A 455 37.06 5.87 19.80
CA PRO A 455 35.75 6.39 20.19
C PRO A 455 35.82 7.52 21.23
N ASN A 456 36.78 7.47 22.15
CA ASN A 456 36.93 8.48 23.20
C ASN A 456 37.44 9.81 22.63
N GLU A 457 38.42 9.73 21.73
CA GLU A 457 39.03 10.86 21.05
C GLU A 457 38.03 11.52 20.09
N TYR A 458 37.32 10.71 19.32
CA TYR A 458 36.25 11.19 18.44
C TYR A 458 35.13 11.87 19.22
N LYS A 459 34.69 11.27 20.34
CA LYS A 459 33.69 11.89 21.22
C LYS A 459 34.18 13.22 21.81
N ASN A 460 35.41 13.28 22.32
CA ASN A 460 35.98 14.53 22.83
C ASN A 460 36.02 15.61 21.73
N PHE A 461 36.33 15.24 20.50
CA PHE A 461 36.27 16.14 19.35
C PHE A 461 34.85 16.62 19.07
N LEU A 462 33.84 15.74 19.09
CA LEU A 462 32.44 16.15 18.90
C LEU A 462 31.96 17.10 20.00
N ASP A 463 32.39 16.88 21.25
CA ASP A 463 31.96 17.68 22.40
C ASP A 463 32.66 19.05 22.46
N LYS A 464 33.92 19.15 22.02
CA LYS A 464 34.76 20.35 22.24
C LYS A 464 35.26 21.03 20.95
N GLY A 465 35.21 20.35 19.82
CA GLY A 465 35.87 20.77 18.58
C GLY A 465 37.39 20.87 18.71
N PHE A 466 38.02 21.56 17.77
CA PHE A 466 39.41 22.00 17.89
C PHE A 466 39.45 23.49 18.27
N SER A 467 40.28 23.82 19.25
CA SER A 467 40.59 25.20 19.61
C SER A 467 41.91 25.59 18.95
N LEU A 468 41.84 26.22 17.78
CA LEU A 468 43.02 26.64 17.00
C LEU A 468 43.06 28.17 16.84
N PRO A 469 44.25 28.78 16.80
CA PRO A 469 44.40 30.24 16.67
C PRO A 469 43.96 30.76 15.31
N GLU A 470 43.52 32.02 15.23
CA GLU A 470 43.11 32.65 13.97
C GLU A 470 44.25 32.88 12.97
N SER A 471 45.51 32.85 13.41
CA SER A 471 46.70 32.93 12.56
C SER A 471 47.52 31.67 12.67
N ALA A 472 48.06 31.22 11.55
CA ALA A 472 48.99 30.11 11.53
C ALA A 472 50.31 30.42 12.27
N MET A 473 50.69 31.70 12.38
CA MET A 473 51.92 32.13 13.07
C MET A 473 51.93 31.78 14.55
N ASP A 474 50.76 31.67 15.18
CA ASP A 474 50.62 31.38 16.60
C ASP A 474 50.82 29.90 16.93
N ILE A 475 50.79 29.02 15.92
CA ILE A 475 51.12 27.61 16.07
C ILE A 475 52.64 27.46 16.09
N LYS A 476 53.23 27.09 17.24
CA LYS A 476 54.69 27.05 17.41
C LYS A 476 55.26 25.64 17.35
N THR A 477 54.52 24.63 17.75
CA THR A 477 55.01 23.25 17.85
C THR A 477 54.14 22.29 17.05
N TYR A 478 54.73 21.16 16.63
CA TYR A 478 54.01 20.09 15.93
C TYR A 478 52.81 19.56 16.73
N THR A 479 52.95 19.55 18.06
CA THR A 479 51.95 19.06 19.01
C THR A 479 50.82 20.05 19.27
N ASP A 480 50.97 21.32 18.87
CA ASP A 480 49.86 22.30 18.92
C ASP A 480 48.76 21.94 17.92
N LEU A 481 49.09 21.18 16.87
CA LEU A 481 48.13 20.65 15.92
C LEU A 481 47.60 19.28 16.37
N PRO A 482 46.28 19.04 16.34
CA PRO A 482 45.70 17.77 16.73
C PRO A 482 46.22 16.63 15.85
N ASN A 483 46.14 15.39 16.35
CA ASN A 483 46.43 14.20 15.57
C ASN A 483 45.12 13.66 14.97
N LEU A 484 44.88 13.97 13.70
CA LEU A 484 43.69 13.55 12.95
C LEU A 484 43.62 12.03 12.82
N ARG A 485 44.78 11.35 12.74
CA ARG A 485 44.88 9.87 12.68
C ARG A 485 44.53 9.18 13.99
N LYS A 486 44.39 9.90 15.10
CA LYS A 486 43.86 9.38 16.37
C LYS A 486 42.40 9.75 16.63
N ILE A 487 41.72 10.33 15.64
CA ILE A 487 40.35 10.85 15.80
C ILE A 487 39.43 10.27 14.72
N PHE A 488 39.79 10.46 13.45
CA PHE A 488 38.92 10.20 12.30
C PHE A 488 39.02 8.82 11.65
N PRO A 489 39.98 7.92 11.97
CA PRO A 489 39.90 6.56 11.45
C PRO A 489 38.61 5.83 11.85
N ALA A 490 37.99 5.13 10.91
CA ALA A 490 36.71 4.44 11.08
C ALA A 490 36.81 2.95 10.75
N SER A 491 35.94 2.14 11.33
CA SER A 491 35.89 0.68 11.10
C SER A 491 35.01 0.35 9.88
N VAL A 492 35.52 0.61 8.68
CA VAL A 492 34.78 0.48 7.41
C VAL A 492 34.94 -0.87 6.72
N GLU A 493 35.77 -1.76 7.26
CA GLU A 493 36.24 -2.97 6.59
C GLU A 493 35.10 -3.88 6.13
N THR A 494 34.03 -3.99 6.93
CA THR A 494 32.83 -4.78 6.63
C THR A 494 32.07 -4.28 5.38
N TYR A 495 32.11 -2.97 5.11
CA TYR A 495 31.29 -2.29 4.10
C TYR A 495 32.08 -1.84 2.86
N SER A 496 33.38 -1.56 3.02
CA SER A 496 34.25 -1.06 1.96
C SER A 496 34.26 -1.99 0.74
N GLY A 497 34.15 -1.40 -0.46
CA GLY A 497 34.06 -2.13 -1.73
C GLY A 497 32.70 -2.77 -2.02
N LYS A 498 31.82 -2.92 -1.02
CA LYS A 498 30.51 -3.56 -1.15
C LYS A 498 29.35 -2.56 -1.21
N LEU A 499 29.43 -1.49 -0.42
CA LEU A 499 28.40 -0.47 -0.32
C LEU A 499 29.01 0.93 -0.37
N GLU A 500 28.37 1.81 -1.13
CA GLU A 500 28.64 3.25 -1.14
C GLU A 500 27.39 3.97 -0.63
N GLY A 501 27.57 4.98 0.21
CA GLY A 501 26.48 5.80 0.69
C GLY A 501 26.64 6.33 2.12
N ASP A 502 25.55 6.92 2.60
CA ASP A 502 25.47 7.51 3.93
C ASP A 502 25.20 6.49 5.04
N PHE A 503 25.74 6.79 6.21
CA PHE A 503 25.57 6.10 7.48
C PHE A 503 25.35 7.15 8.56
N LEU A 504 24.79 6.72 9.70
CA LEU A 504 24.78 7.55 10.90
C LEU A 504 26.20 7.63 11.48
N GLY A 505 26.53 8.75 12.12
CA GLY A 505 27.72 8.88 12.96
C GLY A 505 27.36 8.95 14.45
N PRO A 506 28.33 8.78 15.37
CA PRO A 506 28.11 9.00 16.79
C PRO A 506 27.73 10.46 17.08
N GLY A 507 26.84 10.67 18.04
CA GLY A 507 26.33 12.01 18.33
C GLY A 507 25.45 12.54 17.20
N SER A 508 25.62 13.82 16.84
CA SER A 508 24.90 14.47 15.73
C SER A 508 25.74 14.51 14.45
N SER A 509 26.75 13.63 14.31
CA SER A 509 27.55 13.53 13.08
C SER A 509 27.00 12.50 12.11
N TYR A 510 27.51 12.55 10.89
CA TYR A 510 27.16 11.68 9.79
C TYR A 510 28.43 11.12 9.14
N PHE A 511 28.25 10.05 8.37
CA PHE A 511 29.35 9.36 7.73
C PHE A 511 28.98 9.00 6.29
N TYR A 512 29.90 9.23 5.36
CA TYR A 512 29.72 8.79 3.97
C TYR A 512 30.89 7.90 3.57
N LEU A 513 30.60 6.72 3.01
CA LEU A 513 31.58 5.77 2.49
C LEU A 513 31.53 5.76 0.97
N TRP A 514 32.66 5.99 0.30
CA TRP A 514 32.79 5.75 -1.14
C TRP A 514 33.17 4.30 -1.42
N LYS A 515 32.77 3.79 -2.59
CA LYS A 515 33.05 2.40 -3.01
C LYS A 515 34.54 2.06 -3.02
N LYS A 516 35.40 3.06 -3.26
CA LYS A 516 36.87 2.91 -3.25
C LYS A 516 37.49 2.85 -1.84
N GLY A 517 36.70 2.96 -0.78
CA GLY A 517 37.16 2.87 0.61
C GLY A 517 37.56 4.20 1.25
N ASN A 518 37.58 5.30 0.49
CA ASN A 518 37.63 6.64 1.08
C ASN A 518 36.34 6.89 1.87
N TYR A 519 36.39 7.74 2.88
CA TYR A 519 35.19 8.10 3.63
C TYR A 519 35.29 9.48 4.27
N ARG A 520 34.14 10.00 4.69
CA ARG A 520 34.01 11.33 5.28
C ARG A 520 33.16 11.29 6.53
N TRP A 521 33.68 11.86 7.62
CA TRP A 521 32.88 12.29 8.76
C TRP A 521 32.41 13.71 8.52
N TYR A 522 31.17 14.05 8.87
CA TYR A 522 30.69 15.41 8.73
C TYR A 522 29.58 15.74 9.73
N GLY A 523 29.44 17.03 10.04
CA GLY A 523 28.37 17.59 10.86
C GLY A 523 28.07 19.02 10.40
N ASP A 524 27.24 19.75 11.14
CA ASP A 524 26.77 21.08 10.71
C ASP A 524 27.91 22.10 10.51
N SER A 525 29.03 21.94 11.22
CA SER A 525 30.15 22.90 11.23
C SER A 525 31.50 22.32 10.78
N PHE A 526 31.56 21.04 10.38
CA PHE A 526 32.82 20.41 10.00
C PHE A 526 32.65 19.27 8.98
N GLU A 527 33.73 19.00 8.25
CA GLU A 527 33.92 17.74 7.53
C GLU A 527 35.37 17.24 7.65
N ALA A 528 35.55 15.93 7.73
CA ALA A 528 36.84 15.26 7.76
C ALA A 528 36.86 14.17 6.69
N ASN A 529 37.55 14.43 5.59
CA ASN A 529 37.75 13.48 4.50
C ASN A 529 38.99 12.63 4.80
N VAL A 530 38.79 11.32 4.88
CA VAL A 530 39.87 10.35 5.12
C VAL A 530 40.13 9.59 3.84
N PHE A 531 41.39 9.67 3.39
CA PHE A 531 41.95 8.91 2.28
C PHE A 531 42.92 7.89 2.87
N PRO A 532 42.47 6.65 3.18
CA PRO A 532 43.31 5.64 3.79
C PRO A 532 44.61 5.43 2.99
N GLY A 533 45.76 5.34 3.67
CA GLY A 533 47.06 5.22 3.00
C GLY A 533 47.55 6.49 2.30
N ASN A 534 46.99 7.66 2.61
CA ASN A 534 47.43 8.92 2.02
C ASN A 534 47.34 10.08 3.01
N GLN A 535 46.15 10.63 3.24
CA GLN A 535 45.98 11.83 4.07
C GLN A 535 44.59 11.92 4.71
N ILE A 536 44.49 12.75 5.75
CA ILE A 536 43.21 13.21 6.32
C ILE A 536 43.13 14.72 6.10
N LEU A 537 42.03 15.16 5.49
CA LEU A 537 41.70 16.56 5.27
C LEU A 537 40.51 16.95 6.13
N PHE A 538 40.75 17.75 7.16
CA PHE A 538 39.72 18.29 8.03
C PHE A 538 39.43 19.75 7.67
N ARG A 539 38.16 20.11 7.55
CA ARG A 539 37.67 21.47 7.37
C ARG A 539 36.72 21.81 8.51
N GLY A 540 37.06 22.83 9.27
CA GLY A 540 36.17 23.45 10.27
C GLY A 540 35.61 24.77 9.75
N SER A 541 34.95 25.53 10.62
CA SER A 541 34.45 26.88 10.29
C SER A 541 35.60 27.85 9.99
N GLY A 542 35.98 27.95 8.71
CA GLY A 542 36.99 28.90 8.22
C GLY A 542 38.44 28.42 8.26
N TYR A 543 38.73 27.20 8.72
CA TYR A 543 40.12 26.69 8.77
C TYR A 543 40.22 25.27 8.23
N THR A 544 41.45 24.89 7.85
CA THR A 544 41.75 23.54 7.32
C THR A 544 42.94 22.93 8.04
N LEU A 545 42.86 21.64 8.35
CA LEU A 545 43.98 20.82 8.79
C LEU A 545 44.21 19.69 7.80
N ILE A 546 45.48 19.39 7.52
CA ILE A 546 45.87 18.25 6.68
C ILE A 546 46.90 17.43 7.44
N GLU A 547 46.71 16.12 7.53
CA GLU A 547 47.69 15.18 8.08
C GLU A 547 47.96 14.06 7.08
N TRP A 548 49.19 13.97 6.60
CA TRP A 548 49.63 12.93 5.66
C TRP A 548 50.07 11.65 6.38
N GLU A 549 50.30 10.58 5.63
CA GLU A 549 50.72 9.28 6.15
C GLU A 549 52.12 9.25 6.74
N ASP A 550 53.02 10.02 6.17
CA ASP A 550 54.37 10.22 6.67
C ASP A 550 54.42 11.04 7.98
N GLY A 551 53.27 11.50 8.49
CA GLY A 551 53.17 12.30 9.70
C GLY A 551 53.34 13.80 9.48
N LYS A 552 53.52 14.28 8.24
CA LYS A 552 53.47 15.72 7.93
C LYS A 552 52.11 16.30 8.32
N LYS A 553 52.10 17.54 8.83
CA LYS A 553 50.89 18.28 9.19
C LYS A 553 50.86 19.66 8.57
N GLN A 554 49.68 20.14 8.20
CA GLN A 554 49.45 21.52 7.77
C GLN A 554 48.23 22.10 8.48
N TYR A 555 48.32 23.36 8.87
CA TYR A 555 47.19 24.18 9.30
C TYR A 555 47.08 25.40 8.39
N ILE A 556 45.90 25.63 7.85
CA ILE A 556 45.55 26.84 7.08
C ILE A 556 44.49 27.57 7.90
N SER A 557 44.82 28.78 8.33
CA SER A 557 43.98 29.56 9.23
C SER A 557 42.83 30.27 8.50
N PRO A 558 41.88 30.86 9.24
CA PRO A 558 40.86 31.75 8.67
C PRO A 558 41.41 32.98 7.93
N LYS A 559 42.65 33.41 8.24
CA LYS A 559 43.31 34.53 7.56
C LYS A 559 44.00 34.12 6.26
N GLY A 560 44.01 32.82 5.94
CA GLY A 560 44.64 32.26 4.75
C GLY A 560 46.16 32.05 4.88
N ASP A 561 46.80 32.47 5.98
CA ASP A 561 48.16 32.06 6.29
C ASP A 561 48.19 30.58 6.71
N SER A 562 49.35 29.93 6.56
CA SER A 562 49.48 28.52 6.88
C SER A 562 50.82 28.16 7.50
N VAL A 563 50.83 27.09 8.28
CA VAL A 563 52.05 26.46 8.80
C VAL A 563 52.06 25.00 8.36
N ILE A 564 53.20 24.56 7.85
CA ILE A 564 53.45 23.17 7.47
C ILE A 564 54.54 22.64 8.37
N PHE A 565 54.27 21.56 9.11
CA PHE A 565 55.27 20.78 9.80
C PHE A 565 55.60 19.55 8.98
N PHE A 566 56.85 19.42 8.54
CA PHE A 566 57.33 18.25 7.82
C PHE A 566 57.61 17.08 8.77
N ASN A 567 57.98 17.38 10.02
CA ASN A 567 58.16 16.44 11.12
C ASN A 567 58.16 17.23 12.45
N LEU A 568 58.59 16.62 13.56
CA LEU A 568 58.67 17.27 14.88
C LEU A 568 59.64 18.47 14.93
N GLU A 569 60.66 18.49 14.07
CA GLU A 569 61.78 19.44 14.13
C GLU A 569 61.72 20.51 13.02
N SER A 570 61.04 20.22 11.91
CA SER A 570 61.02 21.05 10.71
C SER A 570 59.64 21.60 10.41
N LYS A 571 59.56 22.93 10.21
CA LYS A 571 58.34 23.65 9.83
C LYS A 571 58.61 24.82 8.89
N SER A 572 57.58 25.23 8.17
CA SER A 572 57.57 26.42 7.31
C SER A 572 56.26 27.18 7.46
N TYR A 573 56.32 28.50 7.54
CA TYR A 573 55.14 29.38 7.52
C TYR A 573 54.98 30.01 6.15
N LEU A 574 53.75 30.10 5.69
CA LEU A 574 53.38 30.70 4.42
C LEU A 574 52.36 31.82 4.68
N ASP A 575 52.52 32.96 4.01
CA ASP A 575 51.51 34.02 3.97
C ASP A 575 50.30 33.62 3.11
N ILE A 576 49.29 34.48 3.05
CA ILE A 576 48.08 34.35 2.21
C ILE A 576 48.40 34.11 0.71
N ASN A 577 49.56 34.53 0.22
CA ASN A 577 49.98 34.35 -1.17
C ASN A 577 50.85 33.10 -1.37
N GLY A 578 51.03 32.27 -0.32
CA GLY A 578 51.88 31.09 -0.36
C GLY A 578 53.38 31.39 -0.31
N LYS A 579 53.79 32.61 0.05
CA LYS A 579 55.21 32.98 0.20
C LYS A 579 55.71 32.61 1.58
N GLN A 580 56.91 32.03 1.64
CA GLN A 580 57.54 31.68 2.90
C GLN A 580 57.86 32.92 3.73
N VAL A 581 57.51 32.86 5.01
CA VAL A 581 57.69 33.94 5.97
C VAL A 581 58.27 33.40 7.28
N THR A 582 58.92 34.28 8.04
CA THR A 582 59.44 33.95 9.38
C THR A 582 58.47 34.53 10.41
N PRO A 583 58.03 33.74 11.40
CA PRO A 583 56.99 34.14 12.35
C PRO A 583 57.41 35.26 13.31
#